data_AF-A0A916QP61-F1
#
_entry.id   AF-A0A916QP61-F1
#
_cell.length_a   1.000
_cell.length_b   1.000
_cell.length_c   1.000
_cell.angle_alpha   90.00
_cell.angle_beta   90.00
_cell.angle_gamma   90.00
#
_symmetry.space_group_name_H-M   'P 1'
#
loop_
_entity.id
_entity.type
_entity.pdbx_description
1 polymer ?
#
loop_
_entity_poly.entity_id
_entity_poly.type
_entity_poly.pdbx_seq_one_letter_code
_entity_poly.pdbx_strand_id
1 'polypeptide(L)' 'MGTVDESFYAHPYVEHLEIWRSPQTTKGWWLHQNSAQLETASPATVKEFISQILEKYQEFSQYKK' A
#
# COMPACT_ATOMS: atom_id res chain seq x y z
N MET A 1 -15.14 10.76 4.33
CA MET A 1 -14.64 10.61 2.95
C MET A 1 -13.21 10.12 3.06
N GLY A 2 -12.87 9.01 2.42
CA GLY A 2 -11.59 8.32 2.64
C GLY A 2 -10.42 9.11 2.08
N THR A 3 -9.74 9.87 2.93
CA THR A 3 -8.41 10.41 2.65
C THR A 3 -7.41 9.31 3.01
N VAL A 4 -7.27 8.32 2.14
CA VAL A 4 -6.13 7.39 2.24
C VAL A 4 -5.09 7.97 1.31
N ASP A 5 -4.10 8.67 1.87
CA ASP A 5 -2.95 9.27 1.16
C ASP A 5 -2.11 8.23 0.39
N GLU A 6 -2.47 6.95 0.48
CA GLU A 6 -1.75 5.82 -0.07
C GLU A 6 -2.70 4.84 -0.77
N SER A 7 -2.34 4.37 -1.95
CA SER A 7 -3.14 3.42 -2.74
C SER A 7 -2.26 2.48 -3.53
N PHE A 8 -2.72 1.27 -3.80
CA PHE A 8 -1.98 0.28 -4.59
C PHE A 8 -2.77 -0.15 -5.82
N TYR A 9 -2.10 -0.20 -6.97
CA TYR A 9 -2.65 -0.66 -8.24
C TYR A 9 -1.82 -1.81 -8.80
N ALA A 10 -2.44 -2.98 -8.98
CA ALA A 10 -1.77 -4.13 -9.56
C ALA A 10 -1.42 -3.89 -11.04
N HIS A 11 -0.20 -4.29 -11.44
CA HIS A 11 0.23 -4.29 -12.83
C HIS A 11 1.19 -5.46 -13.10
N PRO A 12 0.88 -6.36 -14.07
CA PRO A 12 -0.31 -6.40 -14.94
C PRO A 12 -1.62 -6.57 -14.16
N TYR A 13 -2.77 -6.46 -14.85
CA TYR A 13 -4.07 -6.68 -14.21
C TYR A 13 -4.12 -8.07 -13.59
N VAL A 14 -4.61 -8.15 -12.36
CA VAL A 14 -4.81 -9.38 -11.61
C VAL A 14 -6.22 -9.34 -11.01
N GLU A 15 -6.93 -10.46 -11.04
CA GLU A 15 -8.24 -10.60 -10.40
C GLU A 15 -8.14 -10.24 -8.91
N HIS A 16 -9.14 -9.53 -8.38
CA HIS A 16 -9.09 -9.01 -7.01
C HIS A 16 -8.85 -10.13 -5.97
N LEU A 17 -9.38 -11.33 -6.18
CA LEU A 17 -9.17 -12.47 -5.29
C LEU A 17 -7.78 -13.08 -5.40
N GLU A 18 -7.14 -13.00 -6.56
CA GLU A 18 -5.79 -13.53 -6.77
C GLU A 18 -4.73 -12.68 -6.06
N ILE A 19 -4.97 -11.36 -5.96
CA ILE A 19 -4.19 -10.44 -5.14
C ILE A 19 -4.05 -10.95 -3.70
N TRP A 20 -5.15 -11.43 -3.11
CA TRP A 20 -5.17 -11.92 -1.73
C TRP A 20 -4.62 -13.34 -1.58
N ARG A 21 -4.60 -14.13 -2.65
CA ARG A 21 -4.03 -15.50 -2.64
C ARG A 21 -2.51 -15.50 -2.69
N SER A 22 -1.89 -14.52 -3.33
CA SER A 22 -0.43 -14.47 -3.47
C SER A 22 0.10 -13.02 -3.45
N PRO A 23 -0.11 -12.28 -2.34
CA PRO A 23 0.26 -10.87 -2.24
C PRO A 23 1.77 -10.61 -2.42
N GLN A 24 2.62 -11.61 -2.16
CA GLN A 24 4.06 -11.54 -2.38
C GLN A 24 4.48 -11.62 -3.87
N THR A 25 3.61 -12.13 -4.75
CA THR A 25 3.91 -12.23 -6.20
C THR A 25 3.16 -11.20 -7.02
N THR A 26 2.09 -10.62 -6.50
CA THR A 26 1.37 -9.53 -7.15
C THR A 26 2.18 -8.24 -7.07
N LYS A 27 2.69 -7.80 -8.23
CA LYS A 27 3.41 -6.54 -8.40
C LYS A 27 2.47 -5.42 -8.86
N GLY A 28 2.89 -4.19 -8.66
CA GLY A 28 2.13 -3.03 -9.04
C GLY A 28 2.79 -1.73 -8.65
N TRP A 29 1.98 -0.70 -8.58
CA TRP A 29 2.39 0.66 -8.26
C TRP A 29 1.74 1.08 -6.96
N TRP A 30 2.57 1.47 -6.01
CA TRP A 30 2.14 2.10 -4.77
C TRP A 30 2.20 3.61 -4.92
N LEU A 31 1.03 4.24 -4.94
CA LEU A 31 0.86 5.69 -4.88
C LEU A 31 1.01 6.16 -3.44
N HIS A 32 1.85 7.15 -3.23
CA HIS A 32 2.08 7.80 -1.94
C HIS A 32 2.57 9.23 -2.15
N GLN A 33 2.52 10.04 -1.10
CA GLN A 33 3.21 11.33 -1.08
C GLN A 33 4.66 11.14 -0.59
N ASN A 34 5.62 11.71 -1.33
CA ASN A 34 7.00 11.74 -0.88
C ASN A 34 7.22 12.83 0.19
N SER A 35 8.46 12.94 0.71
CA SER A 35 8.84 13.96 1.70
C SER A 35 8.68 15.41 1.23
N ALA A 36 8.59 15.64 -0.09
CA ALA A 36 8.33 16.94 -0.69
C ALA A 36 6.82 17.18 -0.96
N GLN A 37 5.92 16.34 -0.40
CA GLN A 37 4.47 16.39 -0.60
C GLN A 37 4.03 16.22 -2.06
N LEU A 38 4.89 15.61 -2.89
CA LEU A 38 4.56 15.30 -4.27
C LEU A 38 3.98 13.89 -4.35
N GLU A 39 2.83 13.76 -5.03
CA GLU A 39 2.25 12.47 -5.37
C GLU A 39 3.21 11.72 -6.29
N THR A 40 3.64 10.53 -5.87
CA THR A 40 4.57 9.68 -6.60
C THR A 40 4.08 8.23 -6.61
N ALA A 41 4.59 7.47 -7.58
CA ALA A 41 4.34 6.05 -7.72
C ALA A 41 5.67 5.29 -7.62
N SER A 42 5.74 4.29 -6.74
CA SER A 42 6.89 3.39 -6.67
C SER A 42 6.49 1.95 -6.96
N PRO A 43 7.34 1.17 -7.65
CA PRO A 43 7.07 -0.25 -7.87
C PRO A 43 7.12 -0.99 -6.54
N ALA A 44 6.10 -1.79 -6.27
CA ALA A 44 5.99 -2.57 -5.04
C ALA A 44 5.18 -3.85 -5.27
N THR A 45 5.26 -4.77 -4.32
CA THR A 45 4.33 -5.89 -4.17
C THR A 45 3.20 -5.52 -3.22
N VAL A 46 2.08 -6.25 -3.33
CA VAL A 46 0.95 -6.10 -2.39
C VAL A 46 1.38 -6.40 -0.96
N LYS A 47 2.25 -7.39 -0.76
CA LYS A 47 2.81 -7.72 0.55
C LYS A 47 3.53 -6.52 1.16
N GLU A 48 4.43 -5.87 0.43
CA GLU A 48 5.18 -4.70 0.91
C GLU A 48 4.24 -3.56 1.29
N PHE A 49 3.27 -3.26 0.43
CA PHE A 49 2.26 -2.23 0.68
C PHE A 49 1.44 -2.51 1.96
N ILE A 50 0.93 -3.74 2.12
CA ILE A 50 0.13 -4.11 3.29
C ILE A 50 0.98 -4.07 4.56
N SER A 51 2.20 -4.61 4.54
CA SER A 51 3.12 -4.58 5.68
C SER A 51 3.33 -3.14 6.16
N GLN A 52 3.65 -2.22 5.25
CA GLN A 52 3.89 -0.83 5.59
C GLN A 52 2.66 -0.14 6.20
N ILE A 53 1.47 -0.41 5.66
CA ILE A 53 0.21 0.14 6.18
C ILE A 53 -0.08 -0.39 7.59
N LEU A 54 0.10 -1.70 7.81
CA LEU A 54 -0.13 -2.32 9.11
C LEU A 54 0.83 -1.78 10.17
N GLU A 55 2.11 -1.59 9.83
CA GLU A 55 3.11 -0.98 10.71
C GLU A 55 2.69 0.44 11.11
N LYS A 56 2.33 1.29 10.14
CA LYS A 56 1.82 2.64 10.43
C LYS A 56 0.63 2.62 11.38
N TYR A 57 -0.38 1.79 11.12
CA TYR A 57 -1.56 1.72 11.98
C TYR A 57 -1.25 1.15 13.37
N GLN A 58 -0.31 0.21 13.48
CA GLN A 58 0.13 -0.30 14.77
C GLN A 58 0.84 0.81 15.59
N GLU A 59 1.68 1.62 14.95
CA GLU A 59 2.29 2.80 15.58
C GLU A 59 1.22 3.82 16.02
N PHE A 60 0.26 4.15 15.15
CA PHE A 60 -0.85 5.05 15.52
C PHE A 60 -1.68 4.54 16.70
N SER A 61 -1.82 3.21 16.83
CA SER A 61 -2.51 2.61 17.97
C SER A 61 -1.72 2.74 19.28
N GLN A 62 -0.38 2.81 19.23
CA GLN A 62 0.47 2.95 20.42
C GLN A 62 0.51 4.38 20.94
N TYR A 63 0.37 5.39 20.07
CA TYR A 63 0.34 6.81 20.46
C TYR A 63 -1.00 7.28 21.05
N LYS A 64 -2.05 6.44 21.01
CA LYS A 64 -3.38 6.74 21.57
C LYS A 64 -3.60 6.25 23.00
N LYS A 65 -2.55 5.86 23.71
CA LYS A 65 -2.59 5.38 25.10
C LYS A 65 -2.01 6.41 26.06
#